data_AF-A0A940ZJX2-F1
#
_entry.id   AF-A0A940ZJX2-F1
#
_cell.length_a   1.000
_cell.length_b   1.000
_cell.length_c   1.000
_cell.angle_alpha   90.00
_cell.angle_beta   90.00
_cell.angle_gamma   90.00
#
_symmetry.space_group_name_H-M   'P 1'
#
loop_
_entity.id
_entity.type
_entity.pdbx_description
1 polymer ?
#
loop_
_entity_poly.entity_id
_entity_poly.type
_entity_poly.pdbx_seq_one_letter_code
_entity_poly.pdbx_strand_id
1 'polypeptide(L)' 'MWRTKGVKEVDSNWMLHWIKVTYDDQVVSVETLIKNLAKEGFYVKGEPEFLQ' A
#
# COMPACT_ATOMS: atom_id res chain seq x y z
N MET A 1 -2.35 0.69 14.87
CA MET A 1 -1.59 -0.42 14.24
C MET A 1 -2.45 -1.06 13.19
N TRP A 2 -2.13 -0.88 11.90
CA TRP A 2 -2.92 -1.41 10.78
C TRP A 2 -2.42 -2.81 10.37
N ARG A 3 -3.33 -3.79 10.19
CA ARG A 3 -3.03 -5.15 9.71
C ARG A 3 -4.05 -5.52 8.62
N THR A 4 -3.74 -5.22 7.35
CA THR A 4 -4.51 -5.77 6.22
C THR A 4 -3.99 -7.18 5.93
N LYS A 5 -4.91 -8.17 5.89
CA LYS A 5 -4.55 -9.56 5.55
C LYS A 5 -3.92 -9.60 4.15
N GLY A 6 -2.78 -10.26 4.02
CA GLY A 6 -2.02 -10.32 2.75
C GLY A 6 -0.91 -9.28 2.63
N VAL A 7 -0.84 -8.26 3.49
CA VAL A 7 0.32 -7.35 3.53
C VAL A 7 1.43 -8.01 4.35
N LYS A 8 2.61 -8.15 3.75
CA LYS A 8 3.81 -8.77 4.37
C LYS A 8 4.70 -7.70 4.99
N GLU A 9 4.97 -6.63 4.25
CA GLU A 9 5.87 -5.55 4.67
C GLU A 9 5.37 -4.20 4.14
N VAL A 10 5.60 -3.14 4.92
CA VAL A 10 5.34 -1.76 4.53
C VAL A 10 6.57 -0.94 4.89
N ASP A 11 7.20 -0.36 3.88
CA ASP A 11 8.25 0.64 4.02
C ASP A 11 7.67 2.00 3.61
N SER A 12 7.98 3.05 4.36
CA SER A 12 7.45 4.38 4.11
C SER A 12 8.53 5.42 4.33
N ASN A 13 8.73 6.29 3.34
CA ASN A 13 9.60 7.44 3.47
C ASN A 13 8.77 8.73 3.43
N TRP A 14 8.51 9.27 4.61
CA TRP A 14 7.75 10.51 4.79
C TRP A 14 8.44 11.74 4.20
N MET A 15 9.77 11.73 4.10
CA MET A 15 10.54 12.84 3.53
C MET A 15 10.46 12.86 2.00
N LEU A 16 10.34 11.68 1.38
CA LEU A 16 10.24 11.50 -0.07
C LEU A 16 8.81 11.22 -0.55
N HIS A 17 7.82 11.29 0.35
CA HIS A 17 6.39 11.08 0.09
C HIS A 17 6.06 9.78 -0.68
N TRP A 18 6.79 8.69 -0.42
CA TRP A 18 6.48 7.38 -1.00
C TRP A 18 6.27 6.30 0.06
N ILE A 19 5.48 5.29 -0.29
CA ILE A 19 5.23 4.10 0.49
C ILE A 19 5.41 2.89 -0.43
N LYS A 20 6.22 1.93 -0.01
CA LYS A 20 6.40 0.64 -0.67
C LYS A 20 5.68 -0.41 0.15
N VAL A 21 4.78 -1.15 -0.50
CA VAL A 21 3.99 -2.20 0.15
C VAL A 21 4.31 -3.52 -0.54
N THR A 22 4.83 -4.48 0.21
CA THR A 22 4.97 -5.86 -0.25
C THR A 22 3.77 -6.66 0.24
N TYR A 23 3.05 -7.28 -0.69
CA TYR A 23 1.80 -7.98 -0.41
C TYR A 23 1.70 -9.28 -1.19
N ASP A 24 0.75 -10.12 -0.80
CA ASP A 24 0.40 -11.37 -1.46
C ASP A 24 -0.79 -11.13 -2.39
N ASP A 25 -0.56 -11.16 -3.70
CA ASP A 25 -1.55 -10.87 -4.73
C ASP A 25 -2.65 -11.94 -4.83
N GLN A 26 -2.42 -13.13 -4.28
CA GLN A 26 -3.44 -14.18 -4.15
C GLN A 26 -4.43 -13.88 -3.00
N VAL A 27 -4.05 -13.02 -2.06
CA VAL A 27 -4.83 -12.73 -0.84
C VAL A 27 -5.48 -11.34 -0.90
N VAL A 28 -4.79 -10.34 -1.45
CA VAL A 28 -5.27 -8.96 -1.51
C VAL A 28 -4.90 -8.30 -2.84
N SER A 29 -5.87 -7.64 -3.46
CA SER A 29 -5.63 -6.88 -4.70
C SER A 29 -5.05 -5.50 -4.41
N VAL A 30 -4.28 -5.00 -5.37
CA VAL A 30 -3.77 -3.62 -5.40
C VAL A 30 -4.87 -2.60 -5.13
N GLU A 31 -6.01 -2.71 -5.82
CA GLU A 31 -7.14 -1.78 -5.66
C GLU A 31 -7.66 -1.76 -4.22
N THR A 32 -7.64 -2.91 -3.54
CA THR A 32 -8.04 -3.01 -2.13
C THR A 32 -7.05 -2.28 -1.23
N LEU A 33 -5.75 -2.40 -1.50
CA LEU A 33 -4.71 -1.68 -0.76
C LEU A 33 -4.86 -0.18 -0.94
N ILE A 34 -5.04 0.30 -2.17
CA ILE A 34 -5.24 1.73 -2.46
C ILE A 34 -6.51 2.26 -1.79
N LYS A 35 -7.63 1.51 -1.87
CA LYS A 35 -8.89 1.91 -1.21
C LYS A 35 -8.73 1.99 0.31
N ASN A 36 -7.96 1.08 0.92
CA ASN A 36 -7.73 1.13 2.35
C ASN A 36 -6.81 2.30 2.74
N LEU A 37 -5.76 2.59 1.96
CA LEU A 37 -4.92 3.78 2.14
C LEU A 37 -5.75 5.07 2.06
N ALA A 38 -6.67 5.16 1.09
CA ALA A 38 -7.56 6.30 0.94
C ALA A 38 -8.50 6.50 2.15
N LYS A 39 -8.99 5.42 2.75
CA LYS A 39 -9.82 5.50 3.98
C LYS A 39 -9.06 6.07 5.16
N GLU A 40 -7.76 5.82 5.23
CA GLU A 40 -6.85 6.33 6.26
C GLU A 40 -6.35 7.76 5.94
N GLY A 41 -6.81 8.38 4.85
CA GLY A 41 -6.45 9.74 4.45
C GLY A 41 -5.20 9.84 3.59
N PHE A 42 -4.65 8.71 3.12
CA PHE A 42 -3.53 8.68 2.19
C PHE A 42 -4.01 8.69 0.75
N TYR A 43 -3.67 9.74 0.01
CA TYR A 43 -3.99 9.87 -1.41
C TYR A 43 -2.76 9.49 -2.23
N VAL A 44 -2.79 8.32 -2.85
CA VAL A 44 -1.72 7.87 -3.76
C VAL A 44 -1.82 8.69 -5.06
N LYS A 45 -0.80 9.49 -5.35
CA LYS A 45 -0.72 10.33 -6.56
C LYS A 45 0.26 9.71 -7.55
N GLY A 46 -0.23 9.27 -8.70
CA GLY A 46 0.54 8.58 -9.74
C GLY A 46 0.12 7.12 -9.92
N GLU A 47 0.49 6.51 -11.05
CA GLU A 47 0.38 5.06 -11.23
C GLU A 47 1.35 4.39 -10.25
N PRO A 48 0.87 3.61 -9.26
CA PRO A 48 1.76 3.11 -8.25
C PRO A 48 2.66 2.02 -8.87
N GLU A 49 3.96 2.18 -8.71
CA GLU A 49 4.94 1.19 -9.13
C GLU A 49 4.99 0.07 -8.09
N PHE A 50 4.31 -1.03 -8.39
CA PHE A 50 4.31 -2.21 -7.53
C PHE A 50 5.44 -3.15 -7.96
N LEU A 51 6.48 -3.24 -7.13
CA LEU A 51 7.47 -4.30 -7.25
C LEU A 51 6.87 -5.57 -6.64
N GLN A 52 6.60 -6.58 -7.47
CA GLN A 52 6.20 -7.92 -7.05
C GLN A 52 7.28 -8.60 -6.20
#